data_AF-A0A2V6FF08-F1
#
_entry.id   AF-A0A2V6FF08-F1
#
_cell.length_a   1.000
_cell.length_b   1.000
_cell.length_c   1.000
_cell.angle_alpha   90.00
_cell.angle_beta   90.00
_cell.angle_gamma   90.00
#
_symmetry.space_group_name_H-M   'P 1'
#
loop_
_entity.id
_entity.type
_entity.pdbx_description
1 polymer ?
#
loop_
_entity_poly.entity_id
_entity_poly.type
_entity_poly.pdbx_seq_one_letter_code
_entity_poly.pdbx_strand_id
1 'polypeptide(L)'
;MLLIRSSTIRCRSSRFGAGGLAVAGWLCLAALAQGADTNRPAPEVVIPKSVFVSEGDIGKDPFFPNSTRPRKKVPDDSGKKPVQDFSQLLMLKGITGPPDKRIALINATTFKKGEEGEVKAGNGRIKIQVLEIREKSVVISIEGVAAPKELLLQEKLLPVGE
;
A
#
# COMPACT_ATOMS: atom_id res chain seq x y z
N MET A 1 5.40 53.25 -44.72
CA MET A 1 4.49 53.34 -43.55
C MET A 1 4.33 51.91 -43.06
N LEU A 2 4.80 51.43 -41.91
CA LEU A 2 5.19 52.02 -40.64
C LEU A 2 6.28 51.11 -40.02
N LEU A 3 7.18 51.72 -39.24
CA LEU A 3 8.28 51.14 -38.47
C LEU A 3 7.87 49.96 -37.56
N ILE A 4 8.75 48.97 -37.42
CA ILE A 4 8.88 48.21 -36.16
C ILE A 4 10.31 48.36 -35.64
N ARG A 5 10.37 48.80 -34.39
CA ARG A 5 11.54 49.28 -33.66
C ARG A 5 12.40 48.15 -33.12
N SER A 6 13.68 48.47 -33.01
CA SER A 6 14.75 47.81 -32.28
C SER A 6 14.40 47.44 -30.84
N SER A 7 14.93 46.31 -30.38
CA SER A 7 15.51 46.21 -29.04
C SER A 7 16.68 45.21 -29.06
N THR A 8 17.84 45.73 -28.67
CA THR A 8 19.11 45.02 -28.49
C THR A 8 19.20 44.50 -27.07
N ILE A 9 19.91 43.38 -26.84
CA ILE A 9 20.78 43.07 -25.68
C ILE A 9 21.49 41.75 -26.08
N ARG A 10 22.70 41.83 -26.65
CA ARG A 10 23.99 41.88 -25.95
C ARG A 10 24.26 40.60 -25.14
N CYS A 11 24.79 39.58 -25.82
CA CYS A 11 25.47 38.47 -25.15
C CYS A 11 26.95 38.48 -25.57
N ARG A 12 27.80 38.58 -24.56
CA ARG A 12 29.20 39.00 -24.59
C ARG A 12 30.08 37.85 -25.07
N SER A 13 30.81 38.07 -26.16
CA SER A 13 31.88 37.19 -26.63
C SER A 13 33.17 37.44 -25.85
N SER A 14 33.74 36.39 -25.27
CA SER A 14 35.17 36.33 -24.95
C SER A 14 35.56 34.89 -24.66
N ARG A 15 36.11 34.19 -25.67
CA ARG A 15 37.00 33.05 -25.43
C ARG A 15 38.35 33.43 -26.01
N PHE A 16 39.30 33.53 -25.09
CA PHE A 16 40.69 33.87 -25.29
C PHE A 16 41.40 32.78 -26.11
N GLY A 17 42.22 33.25 -27.05
CA GLY A 17 43.55 32.71 -27.34
C GLY A 17 43.65 31.30 -27.91
N ALA A 18 43.68 31.21 -29.24
CA ALA A 18 44.40 30.14 -29.92
C ALA A 18 45.85 30.60 -30.18
N GLY A 19 46.83 29.77 -29.80
CA GLY A 19 48.22 29.86 -30.20
C GLY A 19 49.01 28.77 -29.49
N GLY A 20 49.84 27.95 -30.12
CA GLY A 20 50.12 27.69 -31.53
C GLY A 20 50.65 26.25 -31.62
N LEU A 21 50.38 25.56 -32.73
CA LEU A 21 51.38 25.08 -33.68
C LEU A 21 52.59 24.33 -33.09
N ALA A 22 52.55 23.00 -33.23
CA ALA A 22 53.62 22.21 -33.86
C ALA A 22 53.20 20.73 -33.85
N VAL A 23 53.48 19.85 -34.81
CA VAL A 23 53.94 19.88 -36.20
C VAL A 23 53.77 18.41 -36.66
N ALA A 24 53.41 18.23 -37.93
CA ALA A 24 53.65 17.05 -38.78
C ALA A 24 53.01 15.70 -38.42
N GLY A 25 52.29 15.15 -39.41
CA GLY A 25 52.11 13.71 -39.49
C GLY A 25 50.97 13.27 -40.38
N TRP A 26 51.29 13.03 -41.65
CA TRP A 26 50.72 11.96 -42.48
C TRP A 26 49.42 12.22 -43.26
N LEU A 27 49.64 12.41 -44.56
CA LEU A 27 48.96 11.71 -45.67
C LEU A 27 48.12 10.51 -45.21
N CYS A 28 46.80 10.54 -45.45
CA CYS A 28 46.03 9.41 -45.97
C CYS A 28 44.60 9.84 -46.32
N LEU A 29 44.34 9.95 -47.62
CA LEU A 29 43.14 9.47 -48.31
C LEU A 29 41.84 9.38 -47.47
N ALA A 30 41.04 10.44 -47.47
CA ALA A 30 39.67 10.38 -46.96
C ALA A 30 38.81 9.56 -47.93
N ALA A 31 38.67 8.26 -47.66
CA ALA A 31 37.69 7.41 -48.31
C ALA A 31 36.27 7.92 -48.00
N LEU A 32 35.50 8.23 -49.05
CA LEU A 32 34.05 8.41 -48.99
C LEU A 32 33.40 7.07 -48.62
N ALA A 33 33.24 6.82 -47.33
CA ALA A 33 32.38 5.74 -46.82
C ALA A 33 30.95 6.28 -46.67
N GLN A 34 30.10 6.04 -47.66
CA GLN A 34 28.65 6.18 -47.51
C GLN A 34 28.16 5.00 -46.66
N GLY A 35 27.90 5.26 -45.37
CA GLY A 35 27.26 4.29 -44.49
C GLY A 35 25.82 4.03 -44.92
N ALA A 36 25.43 2.76 -45.01
CA ALA A 36 24.07 2.35 -45.33
C ALA A 36 23.10 2.63 -44.17
N ASP A 37 21.90 3.13 -44.49
CA ASP A 37 20.81 3.42 -43.56
C ASP A 37 20.13 2.14 -43.02
N THR A 38 20.88 1.24 -42.40
CA THR A 38 20.32 -0.01 -41.80
C THR A 38 19.85 0.16 -40.36
N ASN A 39 20.00 1.35 -39.75
CA ASN A 39 19.63 1.64 -38.36
C ASN A 39 18.47 2.65 -38.23
N ARG A 40 17.54 2.68 -39.19
CA ARG A 40 16.31 3.46 -39.04
C ARG A 40 15.33 2.68 -38.15
N PRO A 41 14.86 3.21 -37.00
CA PRO A 41 13.81 2.54 -36.24
C PRO A 41 12.57 2.41 -37.13
N ALA A 42 12.00 1.20 -37.19
CA ALA A 42 10.82 0.92 -38.00
C ALA A 42 9.69 1.91 -37.62
N PRO A 43 8.92 2.45 -38.59
CA PRO A 43 7.81 3.33 -38.28
C PRO A 43 6.83 2.59 -37.36
N GLU A 44 6.58 3.15 -36.18
CA GLU A 44 5.66 2.58 -35.20
C GLU A 44 4.24 2.61 -35.77
N VAL A 45 3.79 1.48 -36.32
CA VAL A 45 2.42 1.31 -36.81
C VAL A 45 1.51 1.34 -35.59
N VAL A 46 0.83 2.47 -35.38
CA VAL A 46 -0.13 2.63 -34.28
C VAL A 46 -1.34 1.76 -34.57
N ILE A 47 -1.36 0.55 -34.00
CA ILE A 47 -2.48 -0.39 -34.10
C ILE A 47 -3.69 0.25 -33.38
N PRO A 48 -4.83 0.47 -34.06
CA PRO A 48 -6.01 1.03 -33.40
C PRO A 48 -6.48 0.05 -32.32
N LYS A 49 -6.61 0.54 -31.10
CA LYS A 49 -7.12 -0.25 -29.97
C LYS A 49 -8.64 -0.29 -30.06
N SER A 50 -9.21 -1.48 -30.23
CA SER A 50 -10.65 -1.69 -30.08
C SER A 50 -11.03 -1.58 -28.60
N VAL A 51 -11.69 -0.49 -28.22
CA VAL A 51 -12.23 -0.31 -26.87
C VAL A 51 -13.65 -0.83 -26.85
N PHE A 52 -13.83 -2.04 -26.30
CA PHE A 52 -15.17 -2.58 -26.06
C PHE A 52 -15.69 -2.04 -24.74
N VAL A 53 -16.68 -1.13 -24.81
CA VAL A 53 -17.39 -0.62 -23.64
C VAL A 53 -18.64 -1.47 -23.44
N SER A 54 -18.61 -2.35 -22.45
CA SER A 54 -19.79 -3.13 -22.03
C SER A 54 -20.48 -2.40 -20.88
N GLU A 55 -21.32 -1.43 -21.22
CA GLU A 55 -22.31 -0.89 -20.29
C GLU A 55 -23.35 -1.98 -20.02
N GLY A 56 -23.62 -2.24 -18.74
CA GLY A 56 -24.26 -3.45 -18.26
C GLY A 56 -25.56 -3.81 -18.99
N ASP A 57 -25.68 -5.09 -19.34
CA ASP A 57 -26.85 -5.83 -19.82
C ASP A 57 -26.98 -6.12 -21.33
N ILE A 58 -26.02 -5.76 -22.18
CA ILE A 58 -26.10 -6.13 -23.61
C ILE A 58 -25.58 -7.56 -23.83
N GLY A 59 -26.51 -8.49 -24.05
CA GLY A 59 -26.26 -9.90 -24.41
C GLY A 59 -26.72 -10.88 -23.34
N LYS A 60 -27.84 -11.57 -23.58
CA LYS A 60 -28.24 -12.73 -22.77
C LYS A 60 -27.54 -13.97 -23.30
N ASP A 61 -26.95 -14.75 -22.39
CA ASP A 61 -26.32 -16.02 -22.73
C ASP A 61 -27.41 -17.00 -23.22
N PRO A 62 -27.33 -17.51 -24.47
CA PRO A 62 -28.35 -18.41 -25.01
C PRO A 62 -28.38 -19.76 -24.29
N PHE A 63 -27.31 -20.16 -23.61
CA PHE A 63 -27.26 -21.40 -22.86
C PHE A 63 -27.77 -21.22 -21.42
N PHE A 64 -27.76 -20.00 -20.89
CA PHE A 64 -28.28 -19.68 -19.56
C PHE A 64 -29.11 -18.38 -19.56
N PRO A 65 -30.35 -18.41 -20.11
CA PRO A 65 -31.16 -17.20 -20.32
C PRO A 65 -31.50 -16.45 -19.03
N ASN A 66 -31.58 -17.17 -17.90
CA ASN A 66 -31.91 -16.60 -16.58
C ASN A 66 -30.67 -16.31 -15.71
N SER A 67 -29.46 -16.39 -16.26
CA SER A 67 -28.23 -16.15 -15.50
C SER A 67 -28.11 -14.68 -15.07
N THR A 68 -27.94 -14.47 -13.77
CA THR A 68 -27.61 -13.16 -13.15
C THR A 68 -26.11 -12.97 -12.91
N ARG A 69 -25.28 -13.95 -13.33
CA ARG A 69 -23.82 -13.91 -13.19
C ARG A 69 -23.12 -12.65 -13.72
N PRO A 70 -23.53 -12.04 -14.86
CA PRO A 70 -22.86 -10.82 -15.33
C PRO A 70 -23.17 -9.59 -14.46
N ARG A 71 -24.12 -9.65 -13.52
CA ARG A 71 -24.40 -8.53 -12.62
C ARG A 71 -23.29 -8.41 -11.60
N LYS A 72 -22.48 -7.36 -11.72
CA LYS A 72 -21.57 -6.92 -10.65
C LYS A 72 -22.43 -6.64 -9.42
N LYS A 73 -22.33 -7.48 -8.40
CA LYS A 73 -22.98 -7.25 -7.11
C LYS A 73 -22.44 -5.93 -6.59
N VAL A 74 -23.28 -4.89 -6.57
CA VAL A 74 -22.93 -3.62 -5.94
C VAL A 74 -22.63 -3.96 -4.48
N PRO A 75 -21.46 -3.58 -3.94
CA PRO A 75 -21.22 -3.72 -2.50
C PRO A 75 -22.28 -2.87 -1.81
N ASP A 76 -23.17 -3.51 -1.06
CA ASP A 76 -24.11 -2.81 -0.19
C ASP A 76 -23.29 -2.11 0.91
N ASP A 77 -22.91 -0.86 0.65
CA ASP A 77 -22.36 0.02 1.68
C ASP A 77 -23.42 0.27 2.76
N SER A 78 -22.96 0.31 4.02
CA SER A 78 -23.65 0.90 5.19
C SER A 78 -24.68 0.09 5.98
N GLY A 79 -24.48 -1.22 6.10
CA GLY A 79 -24.88 -1.90 7.35
C GLY A 79 -23.83 -1.65 8.43
N LYS A 80 -23.91 -0.56 9.22
CA LYS A 80 -23.23 -0.50 10.52
C LYS A 80 -23.68 -1.73 11.30
N LYS A 81 -22.87 -2.80 11.30
CA LYS A 81 -23.15 -3.96 12.13
C LYS A 81 -23.31 -3.42 13.56
N PRO A 82 -24.36 -3.82 14.30
CA PRO A 82 -24.52 -3.39 15.68
C PRO A 82 -23.21 -3.69 16.39
N VAL A 83 -22.62 -2.65 17.00
CA VAL A 83 -21.42 -2.78 17.83
C VAL A 83 -21.83 -3.67 18.98
N GLN A 84 -21.52 -4.96 18.86
CA GLN A 84 -21.78 -5.90 19.93
C GLN A 84 -20.66 -5.72 20.95
N ASP A 85 -21.04 -5.37 22.18
CA ASP A 85 -20.12 -5.21 23.29
C ASP A 85 -19.61 -6.57 23.77
N PHE A 86 -18.68 -7.15 23.03
CA PHE A 86 -18.04 -8.42 23.38
C PHE A 86 -16.99 -8.29 24.48
N SER A 87 -16.82 -7.09 25.03
CA SER A 87 -15.93 -6.76 26.12
C SER A 87 -16.00 -7.76 27.27
N GLN A 88 -17.17 -8.31 27.58
CA GLN A 88 -17.39 -9.25 28.69
C GLN A 88 -16.82 -10.65 28.44
N LEU A 89 -16.60 -11.02 27.17
CA LEU A 89 -16.11 -12.34 26.77
C LEU A 89 -14.57 -12.41 26.65
N LEU A 90 -13.89 -11.27 26.78
CA LEU A 90 -12.44 -11.20 26.78
C LEU A 90 -11.92 -11.40 28.21
N MET A 91 -11.10 -12.43 28.40
CA MET A 91 -10.58 -12.84 29.70
C MET A 91 -9.06 -12.96 29.63
N LEU A 92 -8.37 -12.34 30.58
CA LEU A 92 -6.93 -12.46 30.72
C LEU A 92 -6.60 -13.74 31.49
N LYS A 93 -6.02 -14.72 30.78
CA LYS A 93 -5.65 -16.02 31.36
C LYS A 93 -4.26 -16.03 31.99
N GLY A 94 -3.35 -15.21 31.49
CA GLY A 94 -1.97 -15.23 31.94
C GLY A 94 -1.18 -14.02 31.45
N ILE A 95 -0.16 -13.66 32.23
CA ILE A 95 0.89 -12.72 31.83
C ILE A 95 2.21 -13.48 31.99
N THR A 96 3.06 -13.42 30.97
CA THR A 96 4.35 -14.12 30.96
C THR A 96 5.46 -13.18 30.49
N GLY A 97 6.70 -13.51 30.85
CA GLY A 97 7.89 -12.77 30.43
C GLY A 97 8.34 -11.65 31.39
N PRO A 98 9.56 -11.14 31.18
CA PRO A 98 10.14 -10.05 31.97
C PRO A 98 9.42 -8.71 31.71
N PRO A 99 9.58 -7.69 32.59
CA PRO A 99 8.89 -6.41 32.45
C PRO A 99 9.09 -5.73 31.08
N ASP A 100 10.26 -5.87 30.48
CA ASP A 100 10.58 -5.26 29.18
C ASP A 100 9.92 -5.96 27.99
N LYS A 101 9.54 -7.24 28.14
CA LYS A 101 8.99 -8.10 27.08
C LYS A 101 7.82 -8.93 27.59
N ARG A 102 6.88 -8.29 28.28
CA ARG A 102 5.67 -8.96 28.76
C ARG A 102 4.78 -9.38 27.59
N ILE A 103 4.20 -10.56 27.73
CA ILE A 103 3.26 -11.15 26.80
C ILE A 103 1.98 -11.47 27.57
N ALA A 104 0.87 -10.92 27.11
CA ALA A 104 -0.46 -11.15 27.66
C ALA A 104 -1.17 -12.27 26.90
N LEU A 105 -1.71 -13.25 27.61
CA LEU A 105 -2.55 -14.31 27.05
C LEU A 105 -4.02 -13.94 27.25
N ILE A 106 -4.63 -13.37 26.22
CA ILE A 106 -6.04 -12.99 26.20
C ILE A 106 -6.82 -14.11 25.49
N ASN A 107 -7.75 -14.74 26.21
CA ASN A 107 -8.49 -15.93 25.79
C ASN A 107 -7.58 -17.11 25.35
N ALA A 108 -7.12 -17.12 24.11
CA ALA A 108 -6.24 -18.16 23.55
C ALA A 108 -5.13 -17.57 22.64
N THR A 109 -5.00 -16.25 22.64
CA THR A 109 -4.13 -15.49 21.74
C THR A 109 -3.18 -14.66 22.57
N THR A 110 -1.91 -14.70 22.21
CA THR A 110 -0.83 -13.98 22.88
C THR A 110 -0.60 -12.63 22.20
N PHE A 111 -0.44 -11.59 23.00
CA PHE A 111 -0.18 -10.23 22.52
C PHE A 111 0.98 -9.58 23.25
N LYS A 112 1.74 -8.77 22.51
CA LYS A 112 2.74 -7.85 23.05
C LYS A 112 2.15 -6.46 23.24
N LYS A 113 2.85 -5.63 24.01
CA LYS A 113 2.51 -4.21 24.14
C LYS A 113 2.53 -3.53 22.76
N GLY A 114 1.46 -2.84 22.40
CA GLY A 114 1.29 -2.14 21.13
C GLY A 114 0.86 -3.01 19.95
N GLU A 115 0.62 -4.31 20.18
CA GLU A 115 0.21 -5.23 19.12
C GLU A 115 -1.31 -5.16 18.87
N GLU A 116 -1.68 -5.21 17.60
CA GLU A 116 -3.05 -5.32 17.13
C GLU A 116 -3.31 -6.75 16.62
N GLY A 117 -4.45 -7.33 16.96
CA GLY A 117 -4.84 -8.59 16.37
C GLY A 117 -6.25 -9.04 16.70
N GLU A 118 -6.62 -10.16 16.08
CA GLU A 118 -7.98 -10.67 16.11
C GLU A 118 -8.13 -11.76 17.18
N VAL A 119 -9.06 -11.57 18.11
CA VAL A 119 -9.39 -12.52 19.18
C VAL A 119 -10.76 -13.11 18.95
N LYS A 120 -10.87 -14.43 19.18
CA LYS A 120 -12.15 -15.13 19.21
C LYS A 120 -12.86 -14.87 20.55
N ALA A 121 -14.06 -14.34 20.47
CA ALA A 121 -14.93 -14.08 21.62
C ALA A 121 -16.32 -14.67 21.34
N GLY A 122 -16.63 -15.78 21.99
CA GLY A 122 -17.83 -16.56 21.68
C GLY A 122 -17.88 -16.96 20.21
N ASN A 123 -18.92 -16.49 19.51
CA ASN A 123 -19.15 -16.79 18.09
C ASN A 123 -18.54 -15.76 17.14
N GLY A 124 -17.98 -14.67 17.68
CA GLY A 124 -17.43 -13.55 16.92
C GLY A 124 -15.91 -13.51 16.94
N ARG A 125 -15.37 -12.72 16.02
CA ARG A 125 -13.97 -12.31 16.03
C ARG A 125 -13.90 -10.79 16.17
N ILE A 126 -12.96 -10.33 16.98
CA ILE A 126 -12.85 -8.91 17.34
C ILE A 126 -11.40 -8.50 17.20
N LYS A 127 -11.16 -7.35 16.59
CA LYS A 127 -9.83 -6.75 16.60
C LYS A 127 -9.65 -5.95 17.88
N ILE A 128 -8.54 -6.22 18.55
CA ILE A 128 -8.13 -5.51 19.75
C ILE A 128 -6.72 -4.97 19.56
N GLN A 129 -6.42 -3.87 20.24
CA GLN A 129 -5.10 -3.29 20.36
C GLN A 129 -4.69 -3.30 21.83
N VAL A 130 -3.52 -3.84 22.14
CA VAL A 130 -3.00 -3.85 23.52
C VAL A 130 -2.21 -2.59 23.79
N LEU A 131 -2.70 -1.74 24.71
CA LEU A 131 -2.04 -0.47 25.04
C LEU A 131 -0.92 -0.66 26.06
N GLU A 132 -1.22 -1.39 27.13
CA GLU A 132 -0.29 -1.58 28.26
C GLU A 132 -0.46 -2.95 28.92
N ILE A 133 0.64 -3.58 29.31
CA ILE A 133 0.67 -4.85 30.05
C ILE A 133 1.30 -4.58 31.42
N ARG A 134 0.47 -4.59 32.47
CA ARG A 134 0.88 -4.45 33.87
C ARG A 134 1.16 -5.83 34.46
N GLU A 135 1.34 -5.90 35.78
CA GLU A 135 1.69 -7.16 36.48
C GLU A 135 0.49 -8.09 36.64
N LYS A 136 -0.66 -7.50 36.96
CA LYS A 136 -1.91 -8.22 37.19
C LYS A 136 -3.03 -7.80 36.24
N SER A 137 -2.78 -6.85 35.36
CA SER A 137 -3.80 -6.32 34.45
C SER A 137 -3.25 -5.94 33.09
N VAL A 138 -4.14 -5.87 32.10
CA VAL A 138 -3.83 -5.48 30.72
C VAL A 138 -4.86 -4.48 30.26
N VAL A 139 -4.41 -3.35 29.72
CA VAL A 139 -5.28 -2.32 29.16
C VAL A 139 -5.36 -2.52 27.65
N ILE A 140 -6.58 -2.72 27.15
CA ILE A 140 -6.86 -2.96 25.73
C ILE A 140 -7.84 -1.93 25.17
N SER A 141 -7.69 -1.62 23.89
CA SER A 141 -8.66 -0.91 23.07
C SER A 141 -9.36 -1.91 22.15
N ILE A 142 -10.69 -1.82 22.03
CA ILE A 142 -11.51 -2.75 21.26
C ILE A 142 -12.11 -1.99 20.07
N GLU A 143 -12.03 -2.56 18.86
CA GLU A 143 -12.66 -1.97 17.68
C GLU A 143 -14.19 -1.88 17.88
N GLY A 144 -14.70 -0.64 17.96
CA GLY A 144 -16.12 -0.34 18.19
C GLY A 144 -16.44 0.23 19.57
N VAL A 145 -15.57 0.05 20.57
CA VAL A 145 -15.74 0.63 21.92
C VAL A 145 -14.69 1.71 22.12
N ALA A 146 -15.13 2.97 22.27
CA ALA A 146 -14.23 4.11 22.39
C ALA A 146 -13.45 4.14 23.72
N ALA A 147 -13.98 3.50 24.78
CA ALA A 147 -13.34 3.47 26.07
C ALA A 147 -12.33 2.30 26.17
N PRO A 148 -11.08 2.54 26.61
CA PRO A 148 -10.14 1.46 26.89
C PRO A 148 -10.65 0.62 28.05
N LYS A 149 -10.50 -0.70 27.93
CA LYS A 149 -10.91 -1.66 28.95
C LYS A 149 -9.71 -2.29 29.62
N GLU A 150 -9.74 -2.33 30.95
CA GLU A 150 -8.77 -3.07 31.76
C GLU A 150 -9.27 -4.51 31.98
N LEU A 151 -8.41 -5.50 31.71
CA LEU A 151 -8.64 -6.91 32.00
C LEU A 151 -7.75 -7.33 33.17
N LEU A 152 -8.36 -7.88 34.22
CA LEU A 152 -7.65 -8.40 35.38
C LEU A 152 -7.30 -9.87 35.20
N LEU A 153 -6.17 -10.28 35.74
CA LEU A 153 -5.72 -11.67 35.74
C LEU A 153 -6.65 -12.51 36.61
N GLN A 154 -7.10 -13.65 36.08
CA GLN A 154 -7.89 -14.58 36.88
C GLN A 154 -7.02 -15.35 37.88
N GLU A 155 -7.03 -14.93 39.14
CA GLU A 155 -6.45 -15.69 40.25
C GLU A 155 -7.35 -16.90 40.55
N LYS A 156 -7.19 -18.00 39.79
CA LYS A 156 -7.78 -19.29 40.19
C LYS A 156 -6.97 -19.83 41.37
N LEU A 157 -7.42 -19.54 42.58
CA LEU A 157 -6.97 -20.23 43.78
C LEU A 157 -7.37 -21.69 43.63
N LEU A 158 -6.41 -22.55 43.26
CA LEU A 158 -6.60 -23.99 43.39
C LEU A 158 -6.72 -24.26 44.90
N PRO A 159 -7.78 -24.96 45.37
CA PRO A 159 -7.82 -25.41 46.74
C PRO A 159 -6.66 -26.38 46.91
N VAL A 160 -5.62 -25.95 47.63
CA VAL A 160 -4.57 -26.86 48.09
C VAL A 160 -5.26 -27.70 49.16
N GLY A 161 -5.63 -28.94 48.81
CA GLY A 161 -6.14 -29.90 49.78
C GLY A 161 -5.11 -30.09 50.88
N GLU A 162 -5.56 -29.98 52.13
CA GLU A 162 -4.79 -30.30 53.34
C GLU A 162 -4.31 -31.76 53.34
#